data_AF-A0A938LL70-F1
#
_entry.id   AF-A0A938LL70-F1
#
_cell.length_a   1.000
_cell.length_b   1.000
_cell.length_c   1.000
_cell.angle_alpha   90.00
_cell.angle_beta   90.00
_cell.angle_gamma   90.00
#
_symmetry.space_group_name_H-M   'P 1'
#
loop_
_entity.id
_entity.type
_entity.pdbx_description
1 polymer ?
#
loop_
_entity_poly.entity_id
_entity_poly.type
_entity_poly.pdbx_seq_one_letter_code
_entity_poly.pdbx_strand_id
1 'polypeptide(L)' 'MAAKRGPGRPKGSKNATDVVVVERSHCPKCGSSRRSEYWGRLTQKCPGLRADGTPYTSIIRRRCRCLDCGQVRIDKEYG' A
#
# COMPACT_ATOMS: atom_id res chain seq x y z
N MET A 1 -45.70 13.94 -14.06
CA MET A 1 -44.91 12.85 -14.68
C MET A 1 -43.72 12.55 -13.78
N ALA A 2 -43.71 11.41 -13.10
CA ALA A 2 -42.67 11.06 -12.14
C ALA A 2 -41.45 10.45 -12.87
N ALA A 3 -40.29 11.09 -12.72
CA ALA A 3 -39.04 10.63 -13.33
C ALA A 3 -38.60 9.29 -12.70
N LYS A 4 -38.68 8.20 -13.48
CA LYS A 4 -38.12 6.89 -13.12
C LYS A 4 -36.59 6.99 -13.12
N ARG A 5 -36.01 7.21 -11.95
CA ARG A 5 -34.57 7.04 -11.74
C ARG A 5 -34.28 5.54 -11.80
N GLY A 6 -33.53 5.09 -12.81
CA GLY A 6 -32.98 3.72 -12.83
C GLY A 6 -32.17 3.45 -11.56
N PRO A 7 -31.68 2.22 -11.33
CA PRO A 7 -30.94 1.84 -10.12
C PRO A 7 -29.53 2.48 -10.13
N GLY A 8 -29.50 3.82 -10.06
CA GLY A 8 -28.31 4.61 -9.89
C GLY A 8 -27.93 4.65 -8.43
N ARG A 9 -26.63 4.57 -8.16
CA ARG A 9 -26.02 4.63 -6.83
C ARG A 9 -26.61 5.78 -6.00
N PRO A 10 -27.03 5.54 -4.74
CA PRO A 10 -27.64 6.57 -3.90
C PRO A 10 -26.69 7.75 -3.66
N LYS A 11 -27.26 8.97 -3.76
CA LYS A 11 -26.56 10.24 -3.58
C LYS A 11 -26.04 10.32 -2.13
N GLY A 12 -24.72 10.22 -1.94
CA GLY A 12 -24.06 10.27 -0.63
C GLY A 12 -23.17 9.07 -0.30
N SER A 13 -23.18 8.01 -1.11
CA SER A 13 -22.26 6.89 -0.96
C SER A 13 -20.82 7.34 -1.28
N LYS A 14 -20.08 7.73 -0.24
CA LYS A 14 -18.64 8.03 -0.32
C LYS A 14 -17.90 6.73 -0.62
N ASN A 15 -16.90 6.76 -1.51
CA ASN A 15 -15.99 5.63 -1.66
C ASN A 15 -15.26 5.43 -0.33
N ALA A 16 -15.28 4.22 0.22
CA ALA A 16 -14.42 3.89 1.35
C ALA A 16 -12.96 4.00 0.86
N THR A 17 -12.18 4.89 1.46
CA THR A 17 -10.72 4.81 1.38
C THR A 17 -10.30 3.79 2.42
N ASP A 18 -10.16 2.53 2.00
CA ASP A 18 -9.53 1.50 2.81
C ASP A 18 -8.08 1.91 3.09
N VAL A 19 -7.86 2.52 4.26
CA VAL A 19 -6.51 2.86 4.74
C VAL A 19 -5.90 1.57 5.27
N VAL A 20 -5.27 0.81 4.38
CA VAL A 20 -4.56 -0.41 4.76
C VAL A 20 -3.29 -0.02 5.54
N VAL A 21 -3.31 -0.23 6.85
CA VAL A 21 -2.14 -0.04 7.71
C VAL A 21 -1.11 -1.11 7.35
N VAL A 22 -0.08 -0.72 6.61
CA VAL A 22 1.07 -1.60 6.32
C VAL A 22 2.06 -1.48 7.46
N GLU A 23 2.34 -2.59 8.14
CA GLU A 23 3.41 -2.66 9.14
C GLU A 23 4.73 -2.18 8.54
N ARG A 24 5.38 -1.24 9.21
CA ARG A 24 6.67 -0.71 8.74
C ARG A 24 7.69 -1.83 8.83
N SER A 25 8.39 -2.10 7.73
CA SER A 25 9.41 -3.14 7.72
C SER A 25 10.45 -2.86 8.81
N HIS A 26 11.04 -3.91 9.39
CA HIS A 26 12.23 -3.84 10.26
C HIS A 26 13.50 -4.22 9.49
N CYS A 27 14.67 -3.73 9.93
CA CYS A 27 15.93 -4.07 9.28
C CYS A 27 16.27 -5.55 9.56
N PRO A 28 16.55 -6.39 8.54
CA PRO A 28 16.86 -7.81 8.77
C PRO A 28 18.20 -8.01 9.49
N LYS A 29 19.09 -7.02 9.47
CA LYS A 29 20.43 -7.12 10.09
C LYS A 29 20.45 -6.70 11.56
N CYS A 30 19.72 -5.64 11.92
CA CYS A 30 19.80 -5.03 13.25
C CYS A 30 18.45 -4.80 13.93
N GLY A 31 17.33 -5.14 13.28
CA GLY A 31 15.98 -4.93 13.83
C GLY A 31 15.49 -3.48 13.84
N SER A 32 16.36 -2.50 13.55
CA SER A 32 15.96 -1.08 13.61
C SER A 32 14.83 -0.75 12.64
N SER A 33 13.89 0.07 13.11
CA SER A 33 12.82 0.69 12.33
C SER A 33 13.24 2.02 11.69
N ARG A 34 14.42 2.56 12.06
CA ARG A 34 14.92 3.83 11.52
C ARG A 34 15.45 3.63 10.11
N ARG A 35 14.93 4.43 9.18
CA ARG A 35 15.24 4.36 7.75
C ARG A 35 15.51 5.74 7.18
N SER A 36 16.35 5.78 6.15
CA SER A 36 16.53 6.96 5.31
C SER A 36 15.29 7.24 4.47
N GLU A 37 15.28 8.39 3.80
CA GLU A 37 14.34 8.68 2.74
C GLU A 37 14.40 7.61 1.63
N TYR A 38 13.26 7.39 0.97
CA TYR A 38 13.15 6.48 -0.15
C TYR A 38 13.72 7.12 -1.42
N TRP A 39 14.61 6.41 -2.12
CA TRP A 39 15.27 6.94 -3.32
C TRP A 39 15.01 6.10 -4.59
N GLY A 40 14.20 5.06 -4.49
CA GLY A 40 13.78 4.27 -5.66
C GLY A 40 12.39 3.72 -5.45
N ARG A 41 11.49 3.97 -6.41
CA ARG A 41 10.10 3.47 -6.39
C ARG A 41 9.86 2.65 -7.65
N LEU A 42 9.47 1.40 -7.48
CA LEU A 42 9.02 0.52 -8.55
C LEU A 42 7.58 0.13 -8.30
N THR A 43 6.67 0.51 -9.21
CA THR A 43 5.28 0.08 -9.17
C THR A 43 5.08 -1.03 -10.18
N GLN A 44 4.73 -2.22 -9.71
CA GLN A 44 4.40 -3.37 -10.54
C GLN A 44 2.89 -3.60 -10.49
N LYS A 45 2.22 -3.46 -11.63
CA LYS A 45 0.79 -3.82 -11.76
C LYS A 45 0.68 -5.33 -11.74
N CYS A 46 0.06 -5.86 -10.71
CA CYS A 46 -0.13 -7.29 -10.51
C CYS A 46 -1.34 -7.44 -9.59
N PRO A 47 -2.54 -7.68 -10.14
CA PRO A 47 -3.71 -7.91 -9.33
C PRO A 47 -3.56 -9.23 -8.56
N GLY A 48 -3.96 -9.23 -7.30
CA GLY A 48 -3.87 -10.40 -6.43
C GLY A 48 -4.63 -10.23 -5.11
N LEU A 49 -4.52 -11.23 -4.26
CA LEU A 49 -5.08 -11.24 -2.90
C LEU A 49 -3.94 -11.25 -1.89
N ARG A 50 -4.01 -10.39 -0.87
CA ARG A 50 -3.10 -10.46 0.28
C ARG A 50 -3.41 -11.72 1.10
N ALA A 51 -2.50 -12.06 2.02
CA ALA A 51 -2.73 -13.14 2.99
C ALA A 51 -4.02 -12.93 3.79
N ASP A 52 -4.39 -11.68 4.07
CA ASP A 52 -5.62 -11.29 4.78
C ASP A 52 -6.88 -11.31 3.89
N GLY A 53 -6.77 -11.74 2.63
CA GLY A 53 -7.88 -11.76 1.68
C GLY A 53 -8.23 -10.40 1.06
N THR A 54 -7.52 -9.32 1.41
CA THR A 54 -7.72 -8.01 0.78
C THR A 54 -7.21 -8.01 -0.66
N PRO A 55 -8.03 -7.66 -1.66
CA PRO A 55 -7.57 -7.54 -3.03
C PRO A 55 -6.62 -6.35 -3.18
N TYR A 56 -5.56 -6.52 -3.95
CA TYR A 56 -4.67 -5.46 -4.37
C TYR A 56 -4.52 -5.46 -5.89
N THR A 57 -4.23 -4.31 -6.47
CA THR A 57 -4.08 -4.10 -7.91
C THR A 57 -2.62 -3.96 -8.31
N SER A 58 -1.78 -3.50 -7.38
CA SER A 58 -0.38 -3.23 -7.63
C SER A 58 0.49 -3.46 -6.40
N ILE A 59 1.75 -3.77 -6.66
CA ILE A 59 2.80 -3.89 -5.65
C ILE A 59 3.80 -2.77 -5.89
N ILE A 60 3.96 -1.91 -4.89
CA ILE A 60 4.94 -0.83 -4.87
C ILE A 60 6.13 -1.30 -4.04
N ARG A 61 7.32 -1.29 -4.63
CA ARG A 61 8.59 -1.59 -3.95
C ARG A 61 9.38 -0.31 -3.82
N ARG A 62 9.80 0.04 -2.60
CA ARG A 62 10.59 1.23 -2.31
C ARG A 62 11.92 0.90 -1.67
N ARG A 63 13.01 1.47 -2.19
CA ARG A 63 14.37 1.29 -1.65
C ARG A 63 14.68 2.33 -0.59
N CYS A 64 15.18 1.90 0.56
CA CYS A 64 15.70 2.75 1.63
C CYS A 64 17.00 2.17 2.21
N ARG A 65 17.65 2.91 3.11
CA ARG A 65 18.79 2.42 3.90
C ARG A 65 18.44 2.47 5.38
N CYS A 66 18.94 1.51 6.14
CA CYS A 66 18.90 1.55 7.60
C CYS A 66 19.84 2.64 8.11
N LEU A 67 19.37 3.52 9.00
CA LEU A 67 20.22 4.57 9.56
C LEU A 67 21.22 4.05 10.59
N ASP A 68 20.90 2.98 11.31
CA ASP A 68 21.80 2.44 12.35
C ASP A 68 22.91 1.54 11.80
N CYS A 69 22.65 0.74 10.75
CA CYS A 69 23.65 -0.23 10.24
C CYS A 69 24.00 -0.07 8.75
N GLY A 70 23.42 0.92 8.05
CA GLY A 70 23.68 1.20 6.63
C GLY A 70 23.09 0.20 5.64
N GLN A 71 22.50 -0.91 6.09
CA GLN A 71 21.96 -1.96 5.22
C GLN A 71 20.89 -1.42 4.27
N VAL A 72 20.99 -1.74 2.98
CA VAL A 72 19.96 -1.44 1.98
C VAL A 72 18.74 -2.34 2.21
N ARG A 73 17.56 -1.75 2.16
CA ARG A 73 16.27 -2.39 2.44
C ARG A 73 15.27 -2.05 1.33
N ILE A 74 14.32 -2.97 1.10
CA ILE A 74 13.23 -2.77 0.15
C ILE A 74 11.91 -2.97 0.88
N ASP A 75 11.21 -1.87 1.15
CA ASP A 75 9.84 -1.91 1.67
C ASP A 75 8.88 -2.29 0.53
N LYS A 76 7.92 -3.16 0.84
CA LYS A 76 6.85 -3.58 -0.07
C LYS A 76 5.52 -3.02 0.45
N GLU A 77 4.84 -2.27 -0.40
CA GLU A 77 3.51 -1.74 -0.15
C GLU A 77 2.57 -2.31 -1.23
N TYR A 78 1.37 -2.73 -0.87
CA TYR A 78 0.36 -3.15 -1.85
C TYR A 78 -0.74 -2.10 -1.91
N GLY A 79 -1.14 -1.72 -3.12
CA GLY A 79 -2.24 -0.77 -3.36
C GLY A 79 -3.16 -1.23 -4.47
#